data_AF-A0A3B9LAJ3-F1
#
_entry.id   AF-A0A3B9LAJ3-F1
#
_cell.length_a   1.000
_cell.length_b   1.000
_cell.length_c   1.000
_cell.angle_alpha   90.00
_cell.angle_beta   90.00
_cell.angle_gamma   90.00
#
_symmetry.space_group_name_H-M   'P 1'
#
loop_
_entity.id
_entity.type
_entity.pdbx_description
1 polymer ?
#
loop_
_entity_poly.entity_id
_entity_poly.type
_entity_poly.pdbx_seq_one_letter_code
_entity_poly.pdbx_strand_id
1 'polypeptide(L)'
;RDSLSGMMDIYMASVSNRVNLELRALTVVAMLFMPATLIASIFGMNFEYMPWLKHPDGFWWALGLMIGIAAIMGLIFWRRQWLSSRA
;
A
#
# COMPACT_ATOMS: atom_id res chain seq x y z
N ARG A 1 5.79 40.10 -18.82
CA ARG A 1 4.84 39.07 -19.34
C ARG A 1 5.38 37.68 -18.98
N ASP A 2 6.66 37.43 -19.24
CA ASP A 2 7.33 36.16 -18.87
C ASP A 2 7.40 35.92 -17.35
N SER A 3 7.55 36.97 -16.54
CA SER A 3 7.52 36.88 -15.07
C SER A 3 6.15 36.51 -14.49
N LEU A 4 5.05 36.96 -15.12
CA LEU A 4 3.69 36.57 -14.74
C LEU A 4 3.39 35.13 -15.15
N SER A 5 3.88 34.69 -16.31
CA SER A 5 3.82 33.28 -16.72
C SER A 5 4.58 32.40 -15.74
N GLY A 6 5.82 32.77 -15.38
CA GLY A 6 6.62 32.00 -14.43
C GLY A 6 6.00 31.90 -13.04
N MET A 7 5.31 32.95 -12.56
CA MET A 7 4.54 32.89 -11.30
C MET A 7 3.35 31.93 -11.39
N MET A 8 2.63 31.92 -12.53
CA MET A 8 1.54 30.97 -12.76
C MET A 8 2.05 29.53 -12.84
N ASP A 9 3.18 29.32 -13.50
CA ASP A 9 3.83 28.01 -13.60
C ASP A 9 4.27 27.49 -12.23
N ILE A 10 4.83 28.36 -11.37
CA ILE A 10 5.17 28.01 -9.98
C ILE A 10 3.92 27.69 -9.16
N TYR A 11 2.84 28.45 -9.33
CA TYR A 11 1.57 28.17 -8.65
C TYR A 11 1.03 26.80 -9.04
N MET A 12 0.97 26.49 -10.34
CA MET A 12 0.54 25.19 -10.85
C MET A 12 1.45 24.06 -10.36
N ALA A 13 2.77 24.27 -10.35
CA ALA A 13 3.71 23.31 -9.77
C ALA A 13 3.45 23.06 -8.29
N SER A 14 3.13 24.10 -7.50
CA SER A 14 2.81 23.97 -6.08
C SER A 14 1.51 23.20 -5.84
N VAL A 15 0.48 23.42 -6.67
CA VAL A 15 -0.80 22.70 -6.62
C VAL A 15 -0.58 21.24 -6.99
N SER A 16 0.16 20.97 -8.07
CA SER A 16 0.50 19.60 -8.49
C SER A 16 1.29 18.87 -7.41
N ASN A 17 2.23 19.54 -6.73
CA ASN A 17 2.99 18.94 -5.65
C ASN A 17 2.09 18.54 -4.46
N ARG A 18 1.12 19.38 -4.08
CA ARG A 18 0.13 19.05 -3.05
C ARG A 18 -0.71 17.84 -3.44
N VAL A 19 -1.22 17.81 -4.67
CA VAL A 19 -1.99 16.67 -5.21
C VAL A 19 -1.15 15.39 -5.21
N ASN A 20 0.10 15.46 -5.64
CA ASN A 20 1.02 14.31 -5.63
C ASN A 20 1.28 13.81 -4.21
N LEU A 21 1.33 14.69 -3.22
CA LEU A 21 1.52 14.34 -1.82
C LEU A 21 0.29 13.60 -1.26
N GLU A 22 -0.91 14.10 -1.54
CA GLU A 22 -2.17 13.44 -1.19
C GLU A 22 -2.31 12.07 -1.87
N LEU A 23 -2.05 12.00 -3.17
CA LEU A 23 -2.08 10.74 -3.93
C LEU A 23 -1.04 9.73 -3.42
N ARG A 24 0.15 10.21 -3.04
CA ARG A 24 1.17 9.37 -2.42
C ARG A 24 0.67 8.80 -1.09
N ALA A 25 0.03 9.61 -0.24
CA ALA A 25 -0.53 9.12 1.02
C ALA A 25 -1.61 8.04 0.79
N LEU A 26 -2.55 8.28 -0.12
CA LEU A 26 -3.60 7.30 -0.45
C LEU A 26 -3.05 6.02 -1.06
N THR A 27 -2.08 6.12 -1.97
CA THR A 27 -1.46 4.96 -2.64
C THR A 27 -0.69 4.09 -1.65
N VAL A 28 -0.06 4.71 -0.65
CA VAL A 28 0.63 4.00 0.43
C VAL A 28 -0.35 3.18 1.26
N VAL A 29 -1.47 3.80 1.64
CA VAL A 29 -2.54 3.10 2.38
C VAL A 29 -3.10 1.96 1.53
N ALA A 30 -3.36 2.18 0.24
CA ALA A 30 -3.84 1.17 -0.68
C ALA A 30 -2.86 0.00 -0.87
N MET A 31 -1.57 0.27 -1.05
CA MET A 31 -0.54 -0.77 -1.17
C MET A 31 -0.47 -1.65 0.08
N LEU A 32 -0.70 -1.09 1.27
CA LEU A 32 -0.71 -1.86 2.51
C LEU A 32 -1.92 -2.81 2.59
N PHE A 33 -3.08 -2.38 2.11
CA PHE A 33 -4.29 -3.19 2.14
C PHE A 33 -4.43 -4.16 0.96
N MET A 34 -3.88 -3.86 -0.22
CA MET A 34 -4.07 -4.64 -1.46
C MET A 34 -3.68 -6.14 -1.36
N PRO A 35 -2.56 -6.55 -0.74
CA PRO A 35 -2.27 -7.96 -0.57
C PRO A 35 -3.15 -8.60 0.50
N ALA A 36 -3.48 -7.88 1.57
CA ALA A 36 -4.38 -8.39 2.60
C ALA A 36 -5.78 -8.64 2.03
N THR A 37 -6.30 -7.73 1.19
CA THR A 37 -7.58 -7.91 0.51
C THR A 37 -7.54 -9.04 -0.49
N LEU A 38 -6.44 -9.20 -1.26
CA LEU A 38 -6.27 -10.31 -2.19
C LEU A 38 -6.31 -11.67 -1.47
N ILE A 39 -5.65 -11.79 -0.32
CA ILE A 39 -5.68 -13.02 0.48
C ILE A 39 -7.09 -13.23 1.06
N ALA A 40 -7.70 -12.21 1.65
CA ALA A 40 -9.07 -12.28 2.16
C ALA A 40 -10.08 -12.67 1.06
N SER A 41 -9.91 -12.17 -0.18
CA SER A 41 -10.73 -12.56 -1.33
C SER A 41 -10.51 -14.03 -1.71
N ILE A 42 -9.26 -14.51 -1.78
CA ILE A 42 -8.97 -15.92 -2.10
C ILE A 42 -9.54 -16.87 -1.02
N PHE A 43 -9.43 -16.50 0.26
CA PHE A 43 -9.98 -17.29 1.38
C PHE A 43 -11.49 -17.13 1.58
N GLY A 44 -12.08 -16.03 1.11
CA GLY A 44 -13.53 -15.80 1.12
C GLY A 44 -14.28 -16.49 -0.03
N MET A 45 -13.56 -17.01 -1.03
CA MET A 45 -14.15 -17.84 -2.07
C MET A 45 -14.56 -19.20 -1.48
N ASN A 46 -15.79 -19.64 -1.76
CA ASN A 46 -16.33 -20.93 -1.33
C ASN A 46 -15.64 -22.09 -2.07
N PHE A 47 -14.36 -22.33 -1.79
CA PHE A 47 -13.63 -23.46 -2.34
C PHE A 47 -13.95 -24.73 -1.55
N GLU A 48 -14.71 -25.63 -2.18
CA GLU A 48 -15.08 -26.96 -1.67
C GLU A 48 -13.87 -27.88 -1.42
N TYR A 49 -12.74 -27.61 -2.09
CA TYR A 49 -11.46 -28.31 -1.93
C TYR A 49 -10.32 -27.31 -1.67
N MET A 50 -10.19 -26.84 -0.43
CA MET A 50 -8.90 -26.30 0.04
C MET A 50 -8.13 -27.43 0.74
N PRO A 51 -7.02 -27.95 0.16
CA PRO A 51 -6.23 -29.02 0.76
C PRO A 51 -5.68 -28.64 2.15
N TRP A 52 -5.60 -27.34 2.45
CA TRP A 52 -5.11 -26.81 3.71
C TRP A 52 -6.21 -26.63 4.79
N LEU A 53 -7.50 -26.66 4.43
CA LEU A 53 -8.63 -26.45 5.35
C LEU A 53 -9.04 -27.74 6.10
N LYS A 54 -8.55 -28.91 5.69
CA LYS A 54 -8.76 -30.18 6.41
C LYS A 54 -7.97 -30.27 7.72
N HIS A 55 -6.94 -29.44 7.90
CA HIS A 55 -6.25 -29.30 9.17
C HIS A 55 -6.84 -28.10 9.95
N PRO A 56 -7.14 -28.27 11.26
CA PRO A 56 -7.63 -27.16 12.10
C PRO A 56 -6.67 -25.96 12.15
N ASP A 57 -5.40 -26.18 11.82
CA ASP A 57 -4.34 -25.17 11.81
C ASP A 57 -4.27 -24.39 10.48
N GLY A 58 -5.05 -24.83 9.48
CA GLY A 58 -5.21 -24.25 8.14
C GLY A 58 -5.78 -22.83 8.11
N PHE A 59 -6.43 -22.42 9.20
CA PHE A 59 -6.85 -21.04 9.38
C PHE A 59 -5.71 -20.18 9.95
N TRP A 60 -4.93 -20.75 10.87
CA TRP A 60 -3.90 -20.03 11.62
C TRP A 60 -2.69 -19.65 10.80
N TRP A 61 -2.18 -20.49 9.89
CA TRP A 61 -1.10 -20.01 9.01
C TRP A 61 -1.58 -19.09 7.91
N ALA A 62 -2.83 -19.18 7.45
CA ALA A 62 -3.37 -18.25 6.46
C ALA A 62 -3.39 -16.85 7.08
N LEU A 63 -3.86 -16.76 8.32
CA LEU A 63 -3.80 -15.56 9.14
C LEU A 63 -2.36 -15.12 9.41
N GLY A 64 -1.47 -16.04 9.77
CA GLY A 64 -0.05 -15.76 9.97
C GLY A 64 0.64 -15.22 8.70
N LEU A 65 0.26 -15.72 7.52
CA LEU A 65 0.80 -15.31 6.23
C LEU A 65 0.24 -13.95 5.80
N MET A 66 -1.04 -13.66 6.08
CA MET A 66 -1.62 -12.32 5.93
C MET A 66 -0.92 -11.29 6.81
N ILE A 67 -0.77 -11.58 8.10
CA ILE A 67 -0.09 -10.70 9.06
C ILE A 67 1.39 -10.58 8.69
N GLY A 68 2.03 -11.67 8.26
CA GLY A 68 3.42 -11.68 7.81
C GLY A 68 3.65 -10.78 6.61
N ILE A 69 2.82 -10.88 5.58
CA ILE A 69 2.91 -10.01 4.39
C ILE A 69 2.62 -8.55 4.77
N ALA A 70 1.61 -8.30 5.59
CA ALA A 70 1.32 -6.95 6.08
C ALA A 70 2.49 -6.36 6.88
N ALA A 71 3.14 -7.16 7.73
CA ALA A 71 4.30 -6.76 8.51
C ALA A 71 5.54 -6.52 7.62
N ILE A 72 5.78 -7.38 6.62
CA ILE A 72 6.88 -7.21 5.65
C ILE A 72 6.67 -5.93 4.84
N MET A 73 5.46 -5.67 4.35
CA MET A 73 5.15 -4.43 3.63
C MET A 73 5.26 -3.21 4.54
N GLY A 74 4.77 -3.30 5.78
CA GLY A 74 4.96 -2.25 6.79
C GLY A 74 6.44 -1.97 7.06
N LEU A 75 7.27 -3.00 7.20
CA LEU A 75 8.72 -2.88 7.40
C LEU A 75 9.44 -2.29 6.17
N ILE A 76 9.09 -2.73 4.96
CA ILE A 76 9.63 -2.17 3.72
C ILE A 76 9.23 -0.69 3.61
N PHE A 77 8.00 -0.36 3.96
CA PHE A 77 7.51 1.01 3.91
C PHE A 77 8.22 1.89 4.95
N TRP A 78 8.39 1.39 6.17
CA TRP A 78 9.13 2.10 7.22
C TRP A 78 10.60 2.31 6.84
N ARG A 79 11.25 1.28 6.27
CA ARG A 79 12.63 1.39 5.75
C ARG A 79 12.75 2.34 4.56
N ARG A 80 11.78 2.33 3.62
CA ARG A 80 11.81 3.20 2.44
C ARG A 80 11.43 4.65 2.76
N GLN A 81 10.57 4.90 3.75
CA GLN A 81 10.29 6.24 4.26
C GLN A 81 11.47 6.84 5.03
N TRP A 82 12.23 6.03 5.78
CA TRP A 82 13.46 6.49 6.44
C TRP A 82 14.61 6.81 5.47
N LEU A 83 14.68 6.13 4.32
CA LEU A 83 15.69 6.39 3.29
C LEU A 83 15.42 7.65 2.45
N SER A 84 14.25 8.30 2.60
CA SER A 84 13.96 9.58 1.94
C SER A 84 14.19 10.80 2.83
N SER A 85 14.61 10.64 4.09
CA SER A 85 15.04 11.76 4.95
C SER A 85 16.50 12.21 4.72
N ARG A 86 17.14 11.73 3.65
CA ARG A 86 18.43 12.24 3.18
C ARG A 86 18.48 12.22 1.64
N ALA A 87 17.75 13.13 1.02
CA ALA A 87 18.06 13.64 -0.31
C ALA A 87 17.66 15.11 -0.34
#